data_AF-A0A2Z5UH32-F1
#
_entry.id   AF-A0A2Z5UH32-F1
#
_cell.length_a   1.000
_cell.length_b   1.000
_cell.length_c   1.000
_cell.angle_alpha   90.00
_cell.angle_beta   90.00
_cell.angle_gamma   90.00
#
_symmetry.space_group_name_H-M   'P 1'
#
loop_
_entity.id
_entity.type
_entity.pdbx_description
1 polymer ?
#
loop_
_entity_poly.entity_id
_entity_poly.type
_entity_poly.pdbx_seq_one_letter_code
_entity_poly.pdbx_strand_id
1 'polypeptide(L)'
;MKKSSVSGLAGSVRIDRLTLQGITKAENHGKRLDESSKRRVIKDTPAVTTTGLDLCALYEEHIEGAFVPKAECRALHVLVQFPTDLVDGADASGMLLHARQFAERVFGDRAIFADRIDRDEQGQQVVDLFVAPIYSKKTKRQDKVAVSTTKHLKALAAEYGFEKTTLRNEGRALQTAFFEYLRDEMQLDGVERGEQKWSLDPDWKSREQLREEELGALKAEADNALAEADAARSAALAELARAQAVRIEEAEAAHERRLAQQQSAERMTVALAKMEAANASLNAELQEKLAAAKVKEAEAELQAERWRVENQAAERDRAKAAAMIQAATAQSRQLANDRTLHQEQIALLSRSADDKEGLHLQIGRHPLSDAGFTMDEQHMSAMERNAYSKPWPPAIAAMARALARALAIIRGAAAKVFEQERAIANRETRMATEQAEANLRLEERRAAQMHEHRLAMKDLNERQAAVDAAHADAVRSRADAEARIEIATKCEKTASAAAAFNARWGRALAAIANTPNVITIDEKGVASFDAQIAKTLGEEFAETIASRPPKWADEALTRELEIAEQRHVLAERDRLALMQVQQLAALLEKAGSVLTPPQQLVAEEVRYAVGKTAAALSNRQGRGM
;
A
#
# COMPACT_ATOMS: atom_id res chain seq x y z
N MET A 1 -77.32 -4.88 -29.34
CA MET A 1 -78.61 -4.58 -30.00
C MET A 1 -79.03 -5.79 -30.83
N LYS A 2 -80.30 -6.19 -30.81
CA LYS A 2 -80.78 -7.26 -31.71
C LYS A 2 -80.67 -6.73 -33.14
N LYS A 3 -79.94 -7.42 -34.01
CA LYS A 3 -79.97 -7.15 -35.46
C LYS A 3 -81.44 -7.28 -35.90
N SER A 4 -81.95 -6.29 -36.64
CA SER A 4 -83.30 -6.38 -37.22
C SER A 4 -83.37 -7.64 -38.08
N SER A 5 -84.52 -8.29 -38.12
CA SER A 5 -84.71 -9.54 -38.88
C SER A 5 -84.45 -9.38 -40.38
N VAL A 6 -84.48 -8.14 -40.88
CA VAL A 6 -84.26 -7.80 -42.30
C VAL A 6 -82.88 -7.22 -42.59
N SER A 7 -81.96 -7.28 -41.61
CA SER A 7 -80.58 -6.81 -41.76
C SER A 7 -79.86 -7.59 -42.87
N GLY A 8 -79.44 -6.89 -43.92
CA GLY A 8 -78.76 -7.46 -45.09
C GLY A 8 -79.68 -7.68 -46.30
N LEU A 9 -80.99 -7.85 -46.07
CA LEU A 9 -82.03 -8.03 -47.09
C LEU A 9 -82.72 -6.72 -47.47
N ALA A 10 -82.77 -5.74 -46.56
CA ALA A 10 -83.36 -4.43 -46.82
C ALA A 10 -82.32 -3.41 -47.31
N GLY A 11 -82.65 -2.72 -48.41
CA GLY A 11 -81.93 -1.52 -48.83
C GLY A 11 -82.37 -0.30 -48.04
N SER A 12 -81.53 0.75 -48.00
CA SER A 12 -81.89 2.00 -47.33
C SER A 12 -81.44 3.22 -48.11
N VAL A 13 -82.28 4.26 -48.13
CA VAL A 13 -81.94 5.56 -48.71
C VAL A 13 -82.12 6.68 -47.70
N ARG A 14 -81.11 7.54 -47.55
CA ARG A 14 -81.12 8.65 -46.60
C ARG A 14 -80.76 9.93 -47.32
N ILE A 15 -81.25 11.04 -46.78
CA ILE A 15 -80.99 12.37 -47.35
C ILE A 15 -80.46 13.27 -46.25
N ASP A 16 -79.27 13.80 -46.49
CA ASP A 16 -78.73 14.93 -45.75
C ASP A 16 -78.84 16.20 -46.59
N ARG A 17 -79.26 17.28 -45.94
CA ARG A 17 -79.43 18.58 -46.58
C ARG A 17 -78.12 19.35 -46.49
N LEU A 18 -77.47 19.57 -47.61
CA LEU A 18 -76.16 20.22 -47.65
C LEU A 18 -76.29 21.74 -47.84
N THR A 19 -75.54 22.47 -47.02
CA THR A 19 -75.16 23.87 -47.28
C THR A 19 -73.95 23.90 -48.21
N LEU A 20 -73.51 25.07 -48.69
CA LEU A 20 -72.26 25.17 -49.47
C LEU A 20 -71.06 24.60 -48.71
N GLN A 21 -70.95 24.91 -47.41
CA GLN A 21 -69.92 24.33 -46.55
C GLN A 21 -70.07 22.81 -46.43
N GLY A 22 -71.30 22.29 -46.42
CA GLY A 22 -71.58 20.86 -46.46
C GLY A 22 -71.07 20.19 -47.74
N ILE A 23 -71.23 20.84 -48.89
CA ILE A 23 -70.69 20.36 -50.17
C ILE A 23 -69.16 20.31 -50.13
N THR A 24 -68.50 21.37 -49.65
CA THR A 24 -67.04 21.39 -49.50
C THR A 24 -66.54 20.30 -48.54
N LYS A 25 -67.25 20.05 -47.44
CA LYS A 25 -66.92 18.96 -46.51
C LYS A 25 -67.07 17.59 -47.17
N ALA A 26 -68.15 17.37 -47.91
CA ALA A 26 -68.38 16.12 -48.65
C ALA A 26 -67.33 15.90 -49.74
N GLU A 27 -66.87 16.96 -50.40
CA GLU A 27 -65.78 16.94 -51.38
C GLU A 27 -64.47 16.51 -50.72
N ASN A 28 -64.07 17.19 -49.64
CA ASN A 28 -62.88 16.84 -48.88
C ASN A 28 -62.95 15.40 -48.35
N HIS A 29 -64.14 14.92 -47.99
CA HIS A 29 -64.37 13.55 -47.57
C HIS A 29 -64.14 12.54 -48.67
N GLY A 30 -64.66 12.77 -49.87
CA GLY A 30 -64.42 11.88 -51.02
C GLY A 30 -62.97 11.87 -51.46
N LYS A 31 -62.31 13.03 -51.41
CA LYS A 31 -60.89 13.18 -51.76
C LYS A 31 -59.94 12.68 -50.67
N ARG A 32 -60.46 12.17 -49.55
CA ARG A 32 -59.68 11.70 -48.39
C ARG A 32 -58.77 12.78 -47.79
N LEU A 33 -59.21 14.04 -47.82
CA LEU A 33 -58.45 15.18 -47.32
C LEU A 33 -58.67 15.44 -45.83
N ASP A 34 -59.84 15.10 -45.30
CA ASP A 34 -60.13 15.24 -43.86
C ASP A 34 -59.67 14.02 -43.04
N GLU A 35 -59.45 14.22 -41.74
CA GLU A 35 -58.95 13.15 -40.87
C GLU A 35 -59.93 11.98 -40.71
N SER A 36 -61.24 12.24 -40.77
CA SER A 36 -62.23 11.18 -40.57
C SER A 36 -62.28 10.23 -41.77
N SER A 37 -62.16 10.75 -42.99
CA SER A 37 -62.09 9.92 -44.20
C SER A 37 -60.79 9.12 -44.27
N LYS A 38 -59.64 9.72 -43.92
CA LYS A 38 -58.34 9.01 -43.85
C LYS A 38 -58.37 7.79 -42.90
N ARG A 39 -59.10 7.89 -41.77
CA ARG A 39 -59.24 6.80 -40.79
C ARG A 39 -60.14 5.65 -41.28
N ARG A 40 -60.97 5.89 -42.31
CA ARG A 40 -61.91 4.91 -42.86
C ARG A 40 -61.34 4.11 -44.03
N VAL A 41 -60.23 4.56 -44.61
CA VAL A 41 -59.47 3.84 -45.64
C VAL A 41 -58.92 2.54 -45.05
N ILE A 42 -59.36 1.41 -45.59
CA ILE A 42 -58.89 0.06 -45.26
C ILE A 42 -58.17 -0.56 -46.47
N LYS A 43 -58.55 -0.16 -47.68
CA LYS A 43 -57.95 -0.63 -48.93
C LYS A 43 -57.46 0.56 -49.75
N ASP A 44 -56.38 0.35 -50.50
CA ASP A 44 -55.90 1.35 -51.46
C ASP A 44 -56.62 1.14 -52.79
N THR A 45 -57.88 1.57 -52.88
CA THR A 45 -58.70 1.44 -54.11
C THR A 45 -59.46 2.75 -54.35
N PRO A 46 -59.31 3.38 -55.52
CA PRO A 46 -59.93 4.67 -55.79
C PRO A 46 -61.46 4.56 -55.82
N ALA A 47 -62.14 5.66 -55.47
CA ALA A 47 -63.59 5.78 -55.61
C ALA A 47 -64.01 5.69 -57.08
N VAL A 48 -65.16 5.08 -57.34
CA VAL A 48 -65.76 5.03 -58.68
C VAL A 48 -66.80 6.14 -58.77
N THR A 49 -66.73 6.96 -59.82
CA THR A 49 -67.64 8.09 -60.08
C THR A 49 -67.84 8.25 -61.58
N THR A 50 -69.01 8.75 -62.00
CA THR A 50 -69.27 9.09 -63.42
C THR A 50 -69.07 10.57 -63.71
N THR A 51 -68.98 11.39 -62.67
CA THR A 51 -69.03 12.86 -62.75
C THR A 51 -67.74 13.51 -62.27
N GLY A 52 -67.08 12.92 -61.27
CA GLY A 52 -65.87 13.44 -60.65
C GLY A 52 -66.02 13.70 -59.15
N LEU A 53 -64.93 14.11 -58.51
CA LEU A 53 -64.88 14.33 -57.06
C LEU A 53 -64.92 15.81 -56.66
N ASP A 54 -64.82 16.74 -57.62
CA ASP A 54 -64.79 18.20 -57.40
C ASP A 54 -66.21 18.76 -57.20
N LEU A 55 -66.87 18.38 -56.09
CA LEU A 55 -68.30 18.64 -55.89
C LEU A 55 -68.70 20.13 -55.93
N CYS A 56 -67.84 21.04 -55.45
CA CYS A 56 -68.15 22.48 -55.50
C CYS A 56 -68.26 22.99 -56.94
N ALA A 57 -67.30 22.62 -57.80
CA ALA A 57 -67.27 23.02 -59.20
C ALA A 57 -68.43 22.37 -59.98
N LEU A 58 -68.67 21.07 -59.76
CA LEU A 58 -69.76 20.33 -60.38
C LEU A 58 -71.14 20.90 -59.99
N TYR A 59 -71.30 21.34 -58.73
CA TYR A 59 -72.53 22.00 -58.29
C TYR A 59 -72.74 23.32 -59.02
N GLU A 60 -71.73 24.19 -59.08
CA GLU A 60 -71.80 25.49 -59.73
C GLU A 60 -72.14 25.38 -61.22
N GLU A 61 -71.50 24.44 -61.94
CA GLU A 61 -71.80 24.13 -63.33
C GLU A 61 -73.24 23.61 -63.50
N HIS A 62 -73.67 22.68 -62.65
CA HIS A 62 -75.00 22.08 -62.75
C HIS A 62 -76.14 23.08 -62.57
N ILE A 63 -75.97 24.05 -61.67
CA ILE A 63 -77.00 25.07 -61.40
C ILE A 63 -76.92 26.28 -62.34
N GLU A 64 -75.98 26.30 -63.29
CA GLU A 64 -75.79 27.43 -64.20
C GLU A 64 -77.09 27.77 -64.95
N GLY A 65 -77.47 29.04 -64.92
CA GLY A 65 -78.73 29.53 -65.52
C GLY A 65 -80.02 29.18 -64.76
N ALA A 66 -79.95 28.38 -63.69
CA ALA A 66 -81.11 28.06 -62.85
C ALA A 66 -81.29 29.05 -61.68
N PHE A 67 -82.53 29.39 -61.36
CA PHE A 67 -82.83 30.19 -60.18
C PHE A 67 -82.66 29.35 -58.90
N VAL A 68 -81.66 29.70 -58.09
CA VAL A 68 -81.45 29.08 -56.77
C VAL A 68 -82.07 29.94 -55.66
N PRO A 69 -83.00 29.42 -54.84
CA PRO A 69 -83.60 30.17 -53.75
C PRO A 69 -82.56 30.53 -52.67
N LYS A 70 -82.79 31.62 -51.92
CA LYS A 70 -81.95 32.05 -50.77
C LYS A 70 -82.10 31.17 -49.51
N ALA A 71 -82.36 29.87 -49.69
CA ALA A 71 -82.41 28.92 -48.59
C ALA A 71 -80.99 28.50 -48.19
N GLU A 72 -80.81 28.12 -46.92
CA GLU A 72 -79.54 27.62 -46.39
C GLU A 72 -79.12 26.30 -47.06
N CYS A 73 -80.09 25.42 -47.32
CA CYS A 73 -79.90 24.18 -48.05
C CYS A 73 -79.78 24.43 -49.57
N ARG A 74 -78.70 23.95 -50.16
CA ARG A 74 -78.30 24.14 -51.56
C ARG A 74 -78.39 22.87 -52.39
N ALA A 75 -78.07 21.73 -51.79
CA ALA A 75 -78.07 20.42 -52.40
C ALA A 75 -78.55 19.35 -51.39
N LEU A 76 -78.86 18.17 -51.90
CA LEU A 76 -79.16 16.98 -51.13
C LEU A 76 -78.02 15.97 -51.33
N HIS A 77 -77.51 15.43 -50.24
CA HIS A 77 -76.65 14.24 -50.26
C HIS A 77 -77.55 13.05 -50.00
N VAL A 78 -77.80 12.28 -51.05
CA VAL A 78 -78.62 11.08 -51.04
C VAL A 78 -77.69 9.88 -50.88
N LEU A 79 -77.69 9.30 -49.69
CA LEU A 79 -76.93 8.10 -49.37
C LEU A 79 -77.81 6.87 -49.67
N VAL A 80 -77.42 6.08 -50.66
CA VAL A 80 -78.12 4.86 -51.07
C VAL A 80 -77.29 3.67 -50.63
N GLN A 81 -77.84 2.84 -49.75
CA GLN A 81 -77.25 1.59 -49.32
C GLN A 81 -78.05 0.42 -49.90
N PHE A 82 -77.40 -0.37 -50.75
CA PHE A 82 -78.00 -1.59 -51.29
C PHE A 82 -78.00 -2.72 -50.25
N PRO A 83 -78.93 -3.70 -50.35
CA PRO A 83 -78.93 -4.88 -49.51
C PRO A 83 -77.61 -5.65 -49.66
N THR A 84 -76.86 -5.83 -48.57
CA THR A 84 -75.52 -6.42 -48.60
C THR A 84 -75.52 -7.90 -48.99
N ASP A 85 -76.63 -8.59 -48.75
CA ASP A 85 -76.73 -10.03 -48.97
C ASP A 85 -77.30 -10.37 -50.36
N LEU A 86 -77.91 -9.39 -51.04
CA LEU A 86 -78.54 -9.56 -52.34
C LEU A 86 -77.77 -8.88 -53.48
N VAL A 87 -77.02 -7.83 -53.18
CA VAL A 87 -76.25 -7.07 -54.18
C VAL A 87 -74.77 -7.26 -53.93
N ASP A 88 -74.06 -7.77 -54.94
CA ASP A 88 -72.61 -7.91 -54.88
C ASP A 88 -71.97 -6.52 -54.78
N GLY A 89 -71.27 -6.30 -53.67
CA GLY A 89 -70.54 -5.08 -53.44
C GLY A 89 -69.42 -4.86 -54.45
N ALA A 90 -68.94 -5.87 -55.19
CA ALA A 90 -67.94 -5.69 -56.23
C ALA A 90 -68.44 -4.93 -57.47
N ASP A 91 -69.74 -5.01 -57.79
CA ASP A 91 -70.33 -4.33 -58.95
C ASP A 91 -70.64 -2.84 -58.67
N ALA A 92 -69.57 -2.07 -58.52
CA ALA A 92 -69.65 -0.64 -58.25
C ALA A 92 -70.37 0.16 -59.35
N SER A 93 -70.20 -0.26 -60.62
CA SER A 93 -70.77 0.46 -61.76
C SER A 93 -72.27 0.20 -61.89
N GLY A 94 -72.73 -1.04 -61.69
CA GLY A 94 -74.14 -1.38 -61.68
C GLY A 94 -74.90 -0.71 -60.52
N MET A 95 -74.31 -0.69 -59.32
CA MET A 95 -74.90 0.03 -58.19
C MET A 95 -75.01 1.53 -58.44
N LEU A 96 -73.97 2.16 -59.00
CA LEU A 96 -74.00 3.58 -59.32
C LEU A 96 -75.08 3.90 -60.38
N LEU A 97 -75.18 3.08 -61.43
CA LEU A 97 -76.21 3.19 -62.47
C LEU A 97 -77.62 3.15 -61.86
N HIS A 98 -77.91 2.13 -61.05
CA HIS A 98 -79.23 1.96 -60.45
C HIS A 98 -79.55 3.05 -59.41
N ALA A 99 -78.56 3.50 -58.66
CA ALA A 99 -78.75 4.61 -57.73
C ALA A 99 -79.10 5.91 -58.48
N ARG A 100 -78.41 6.19 -59.60
CA ARG A 100 -78.73 7.34 -60.46
C ARG A 100 -80.14 7.25 -61.04
N GLN A 101 -80.49 6.11 -61.64
CA GLN A 101 -81.82 5.88 -62.21
C GLN A 101 -82.93 6.06 -61.17
N PHE A 102 -82.73 5.55 -59.95
CA PHE A 102 -83.66 5.78 -58.84
C PHE A 102 -83.78 7.27 -58.48
N ALA A 103 -82.65 7.98 -58.35
CA ALA A 103 -82.67 9.40 -58.04
C ALA A 103 -83.28 10.24 -59.18
N GLU A 104 -83.05 9.91 -60.44
CA GLU A 104 -83.67 10.56 -61.60
C GLU A 104 -85.19 10.33 -61.62
N ARG A 105 -85.67 9.13 -61.29
CA ARG A 105 -87.11 8.84 -61.14
C ARG A 105 -87.77 9.69 -60.06
N VAL A 106 -87.08 9.92 -58.94
CA VAL A 106 -87.61 10.69 -57.81
C VAL A 106 -87.48 12.20 -58.01
N PHE A 107 -86.32 12.67 -58.47
CA PHE A 107 -85.94 14.08 -58.48
C PHE A 107 -85.94 14.72 -59.87
N GLY A 108 -86.10 13.92 -60.93
CA GLY A 108 -86.05 14.31 -62.34
C GLY A 108 -84.67 14.10 -62.98
N ASP A 109 -84.65 13.96 -64.31
CA ASP A 109 -83.47 13.63 -65.12
C ASP A 109 -82.29 14.62 -64.96
N ARG A 110 -82.58 15.87 -64.55
CA ARG A 110 -81.58 16.93 -64.32
C ARG A 110 -81.36 17.23 -62.85
N ALA A 111 -81.32 16.19 -62.01
CA ALA A 111 -81.18 16.36 -60.58
C ALA A 111 -79.77 16.07 -60.05
N ILE A 112 -79.04 15.13 -60.63
CA ILE A 112 -77.75 14.66 -60.10
C ILE A 112 -76.62 15.48 -60.70
N PHE A 113 -75.81 16.12 -59.86
CA PHE A 113 -74.61 16.84 -60.31
C PHE A 113 -73.32 16.09 -60.01
N ALA A 114 -73.33 15.23 -58.99
CA ALA A 114 -72.21 14.37 -58.69
C ALA A 114 -72.65 13.04 -58.08
N ASP A 115 -71.82 12.01 -58.25
CA ASP A 115 -72.03 10.69 -57.69
C ASP A 115 -70.71 10.02 -57.36
N ARG A 116 -70.70 9.12 -56.40
CA ARG A 116 -69.54 8.25 -56.14
C ARG A 116 -69.92 7.02 -55.35
N ILE A 117 -69.05 6.03 -55.43
CA ILE A 117 -69.00 4.88 -54.54
C ILE A 117 -67.57 4.68 -54.05
N ASP A 118 -67.42 4.67 -52.73
CA ASP A 118 -66.14 4.56 -52.05
C ASP A 118 -65.78 3.07 -51.91
N ARG A 119 -64.63 2.66 -52.48
CA ARG A 119 -64.19 1.26 -52.57
C ARG A 119 -63.14 0.87 -51.52
N ASP A 120 -62.55 1.88 -50.92
CA ASP A 120 -61.53 1.83 -49.90
C ASP A 120 -62.08 1.62 -48.48
N GLU A 121 -63.39 1.78 -48.27
CA GLU A 121 -64.05 1.58 -46.98
C GLU A 121 -64.67 0.17 -46.82
N GLN A 122 -64.96 -0.23 -45.58
CA GLN A 122 -65.62 -1.51 -45.25
C GLN A 122 -67.03 -1.64 -45.86
N GLY A 123 -67.71 -0.53 -46.17
CA GLY A 123 -69.07 -0.53 -46.73
C GLY A 123 -69.02 -0.41 -48.25
N GLN A 124 -69.02 -1.54 -48.96
CA GLN A 124 -68.85 -1.57 -50.42
C GLN A 124 -70.15 -1.36 -51.20
N GLN A 125 -71.31 -1.40 -50.53
CA GLN A 125 -72.65 -1.30 -51.13
C GLN A 125 -73.30 0.08 -50.94
N VAL A 126 -72.50 1.11 -50.65
CA VAL A 126 -72.99 2.45 -50.31
C VAL A 126 -72.63 3.43 -51.41
N VAL A 127 -73.64 4.04 -52.03
CA VAL A 127 -73.52 5.04 -53.09
C VAL A 127 -73.90 6.41 -52.54
N ASP A 128 -73.01 7.38 -52.73
CA ASP A 128 -73.25 8.79 -52.48
C ASP A 128 -73.73 9.46 -53.77
N LEU A 129 -74.96 10.00 -53.76
CA LEU A 129 -75.45 10.86 -54.83
C LEU A 129 -75.59 12.29 -54.32
N PHE A 130 -75.13 13.26 -55.09
CA PHE A 130 -75.30 14.67 -54.81
C PHE A 130 -76.29 15.28 -55.79
N VAL A 131 -77.41 15.73 -55.25
CA VAL A 131 -78.62 16.04 -56.00
C VAL A 131 -79.04 17.48 -55.75
N ALA A 132 -79.20 18.24 -56.83
CA ALA A 132 -79.79 19.57 -56.86
C ALA A 132 -80.93 19.57 -57.90
N PRO A 133 -82.17 19.18 -57.50
CA PRO A 133 -83.26 18.95 -58.44
C PRO A 133 -83.66 20.22 -59.17
N ILE A 134 -83.50 20.24 -60.50
CA ILE A 134 -83.91 21.34 -61.37
C ILE A 134 -85.32 21.07 -61.89
N TYR A 135 -86.20 22.06 -61.79
CA TYR A 135 -87.55 21.97 -62.34
C TYR A 135 -87.99 23.28 -63.00
N SER A 136 -88.90 23.18 -63.96
CA SER A 136 -89.57 24.33 -64.56
C SER A 136 -90.65 24.84 -63.61
N LYS A 137 -90.42 26.02 -63.02
CA LYS A 137 -91.39 26.73 -62.20
C LYS A 137 -92.26 27.62 -63.08
N LYS A 138 -93.47 27.16 -63.38
CA LYS A 138 -94.50 27.98 -64.03
C LYS A 138 -95.08 28.97 -63.05
N THR A 139 -95.08 30.25 -63.43
CA THR A 139 -95.78 31.32 -62.69
C THR A 139 -96.80 31.97 -63.60
N LYS A 140 -97.74 32.75 -63.06
CA LYS A 140 -98.78 33.44 -63.86
C LYS A 140 -98.23 34.32 -65.00
N ARG A 141 -96.94 34.69 -65.01
CA ARG A 141 -96.31 35.60 -65.99
C ARG A 141 -95.08 35.05 -66.72
N GLN A 142 -94.44 33.99 -66.23
CA GLN A 142 -93.19 33.47 -66.78
C GLN A 142 -92.92 32.03 -66.33
N ASP A 143 -92.32 31.23 -67.22
CA ASP A 143 -91.72 29.94 -66.90
C ASP A 143 -90.22 30.15 -66.64
N LYS A 144 -89.72 29.73 -65.47
CA LYS A 144 -88.30 29.81 -65.13
C LYS A 144 -87.75 28.48 -64.64
N VAL A 145 -86.52 28.18 -65.00
CA VAL A 145 -85.77 27.03 -64.49
C VAL A 145 -85.32 27.34 -63.05
N ALA A 146 -85.62 26.48 -62.09
CA ALA A 146 -85.31 26.69 -60.69
C ALA A 146 -84.86 25.41 -59.99
N VAL A 147 -84.01 25.55 -58.97
CA VAL A 147 -83.60 24.44 -58.10
C VAL A 147 -84.52 24.37 -56.88
N SER A 148 -84.97 23.17 -56.50
CA SER A 148 -85.63 22.95 -55.21
C SER A 148 -85.27 21.61 -54.58
N THR A 149 -84.77 21.68 -53.35
CA THR A 149 -84.43 20.53 -52.52
C THR A 149 -85.62 19.95 -51.74
N THR A 150 -86.83 20.50 -51.92
CA THR A 150 -88.03 20.04 -51.19
C THR A 150 -89.22 19.69 -52.09
N LYS A 151 -89.31 20.28 -53.29
CA LYS A 151 -90.48 20.09 -54.17
C LYS A 151 -90.75 18.61 -54.48
N HIS A 152 -89.74 17.90 -54.96
CA HIS A 152 -89.89 16.50 -55.40
C HIS A 152 -90.18 15.55 -54.23
N LEU A 153 -89.55 15.75 -53.07
CA LEU A 153 -89.84 14.96 -51.86
C LEU A 153 -91.27 15.15 -51.36
N LYS A 154 -91.80 16.37 -51.42
CA LYS A 154 -93.19 16.65 -51.07
C LYS A 154 -94.16 16.01 -52.07
N ALA A 155 -93.83 16.03 -53.36
CA ALA A 155 -94.62 15.37 -54.39
C ALA A 155 -94.63 13.85 -54.18
N LEU A 156 -93.47 13.25 -53.91
CA LEU A 156 -93.34 11.83 -53.59
C LEU A 156 -94.15 11.46 -52.34
N ALA A 157 -94.07 12.25 -51.27
CA ALA A 157 -94.87 12.00 -50.07
C ALA A 157 -96.38 12.05 -50.34
N ALA A 158 -96.83 12.97 -51.21
CA ALA A 158 -98.22 13.05 -51.60
C ALA A 158 -98.66 11.86 -52.47
N GLU A 159 -97.80 11.38 -53.37
CA GLU A 159 -98.04 10.19 -54.21
C GLU A 159 -98.26 8.93 -53.37
N TYR A 160 -97.47 8.74 -52.31
CA TYR A 160 -97.64 7.65 -51.34
C TYR A 160 -98.74 7.90 -50.29
N GLY A 161 -99.64 8.87 -50.52
CA GLY A 161 -100.85 9.07 -49.72
C GLY A 161 -100.65 9.79 -48.38
N PHE A 162 -99.53 10.47 -48.14
CA PHE A 162 -99.32 11.23 -46.90
C PHE A 162 -99.96 12.63 -46.99
N GLU A 163 -101.05 12.87 -46.25
CA GLU A 163 -101.76 14.17 -46.21
C GLU A 163 -100.89 15.35 -45.73
N LYS A 164 -99.96 15.09 -44.81
CA LYS A 164 -99.01 16.08 -44.29
C LYS A 164 -97.61 15.79 -44.80
N THR A 165 -97.06 16.71 -45.59
CA THR A 165 -95.67 16.63 -46.07
C THR A 165 -94.69 17.09 -44.98
N THR A 166 -94.43 16.20 -44.02
CA THR A 166 -93.38 16.36 -43.00
C THR A 166 -92.10 15.66 -43.45
N LEU A 167 -90.94 16.07 -42.93
CA LEU A 167 -89.64 15.43 -43.23
C LEU A 167 -89.66 13.92 -42.97
N ARG A 168 -90.38 13.48 -41.94
CA ARG A 168 -90.56 12.06 -41.62
C ARG A 168 -91.32 11.33 -42.72
N ASN A 169 -92.38 11.94 -43.24
CA ASN A 169 -93.19 11.33 -44.31
C ASN A 169 -92.46 11.37 -45.65
N GLU A 170 -91.72 12.44 -45.95
CA GLU A 170 -90.79 12.52 -47.09
C GLU A 170 -89.78 11.36 -47.05
N GLY A 171 -89.15 11.12 -45.89
CA GLY A 171 -88.21 10.01 -45.71
C GLY A 171 -88.88 8.62 -45.81
N ARG A 172 -90.08 8.45 -45.26
CA ARG A 172 -90.85 7.19 -45.38
C ARG A 172 -91.23 6.89 -46.82
N ALA A 173 -91.74 7.88 -47.55
CA ALA A 173 -92.09 7.78 -48.96
C ALA A 173 -90.86 7.43 -49.79
N LEU A 174 -89.74 8.13 -49.59
CA LEU A 174 -88.49 7.87 -50.29
C LEU A 174 -87.97 6.44 -50.08
N GLN A 175 -88.01 6.00 -48.82
CA GLN A 175 -87.61 4.65 -48.47
C GLN A 175 -88.53 3.63 -49.16
N THR A 176 -89.85 3.88 -49.25
CA THR A 176 -90.80 2.96 -49.90
C THR A 176 -90.59 2.93 -51.40
N ALA A 177 -90.37 4.09 -52.01
CA ALA A 177 -89.99 4.19 -53.42
C ALA A 177 -88.71 3.42 -53.74
N PHE A 178 -87.71 3.46 -52.84
CA PHE A 178 -86.48 2.70 -53.05
C PHE A 178 -86.71 1.20 -52.94
N PHE A 179 -87.50 0.74 -51.97
CA PHE A 179 -87.87 -0.67 -51.89
C PHE A 179 -88.63 -1.15 -53.14
N GLU A 180 -89.61 -0.38 -53.61
CA GLU A 180 -90.33 -0.70 -54.85
C GLU A 180 -89.39 -0.71 -56.05
N TYR A 181 -88.44 0.22 -56.13
CA TYR A 181 -87.41 0.21 -57.16
C TYR A 181 -86.53 -1.04 -57.11
N LEU A 182 -86.06 -1.46 -55.93
CA LEU A 182 -85.26 -2.68 -55.77
C LEU A 182 -86.06 -3.94 -56.16
N ARG A 183 -87.35 -3.98 -55.85
CA ARG A 183 -88.23 -5.10 -56.16
C ARG A 183 -88.65 -5.14 -57.63
N ASP A 184 -89.06 -4.00 -58.19
CA ASP A 184 -89.73 -3.96 -59.50
C ASP A 184 -88.75 -3.72 -60.64
N GLU A 185 -87.76 -2.83 -60.45
CA GLU A 185 -86.79 -2.47 -61.49
C GLU A 185 -85.52 -3.32 -61.42
N MET A 186 -84.96 -3.52 -60.22
CA MET A 186 -83.79 -4.40 -60.04
C MET A 186 -84.15 -5.87 -59.89
N GLN A 187 -85.44 -6.19 -59.70
CA GLN A 187 -85.95 -7.57 -59.61
C GLN A 187 -85.22 -8.43 -58.58
N LEU A 188 -84.85 -7.84 -57.43
CA LEU A 188 -84.14 -8.55 -56.36
C LEU A 188 -85.09 -9.48 -55.61
N ASP A 189 -84.87 -10.79 -55.75
CA ASP A 189 -85.64 -11.80 -55.02
C ASP A 189 -85.30 -11.77 -53.51
N GLY A 190 -86.32 -11.83 -52.66
CA GLY A 190 -86.17 -11.75 -51.20
C GLY A 190 -85.85 -10.37 -50.64
N VAL A 191 -85.90 -9.29 -51.44
CA VAL A 191 -85.75 -7.93 -50.89
C VAL A 191 -86.92 -7.60 -49.97
N GLU A 192 -86.60 -7.08 -48.79
CA GLU A 192 -87.60 -6.72 -47.79
C GLU A 192 -87.61 -5.21 -47.52
N ARG A 193 -88.79 -4.71 -47.14
CA ARG A 193 -88.96 -3.34 -46.70
C ARG A 193 -88.42 -3.21 -45.28
N GLY A 194 -87.46 -2.31 -45.08
CA GLY A 194 -86.97 -1.98 -43.73
C GLY A 194 -88.11 -1.62 -42.77
N GLU A 195 -87.95 -2.01 -41.50
CA GLU A 195 -88.96 -1.78 -40.46
C GLU A 195 -89.32 -0.29 -40.31
N GLN A 196 -90.60 -0.01 -40.08
CA GLN A 196 -91.06 1.35 -39.97
C GLN A 196 -90.59 1.98 -38.65
N LYS A 197 -89.80 3.06 -38.76
CA LYS A 197 -89.36 3.80 -37.59
C LYS A 197 -90.53 4.42 -36.81
N TRP A 198 -90.68 4.04 -35.54
CA TRP A 198 -91.75 4.49 -34.64
C TRP A 198 -91.38 5.71 -33.79
N SER A 199 -90.14 5.83 -33.32
CA SER A 199 -89.64 6.97 -32.53
C SER A 199 -89.04 8.09 -33.40
N LEU A 200 -88.98 9.31 -32.84
CA LEU A 200 -88.31 10.47 -33.46
C LEU A 200 -86.81 10.51 -33.16
N ASP A 201 -86.34 9.70 -32.19
CA ASP A 201 -84.95 9.72 -31.74
C ASP A 201 -83.99 9.27 -32.85
N PRO A 202 -82.74 9.79 -32.89
CA PRO A 202 -81.73 9.34 -33.83
C PRO A 202 -81.32 7.89 -33.55
N ASP A 203 -82.04 6.93 -34.12
CA ASP A 203 -81.70 5.49 -34.11
C ASP A 203 -80.55 5.14 -35.07
N TRP A 204 -79.74 6.13 -35.43
CA TRP A 204 -78.59 5.97 -36.30
C TRP A 204 -77.34 6.33 -35.51
N LYS A 205 -76.36 5.42 -35.56
CA LYS A 205 -75.03 5.67 -35.02
C LYS A 205 -74.13 6.10 -36.16
N SER A 206 -73.28 7.09 -35.92
CA SER A 206 -72.22 7.43 -36.87
C SER A 206 -71.25 6.25 -36.99
N ARG A 207 -70.50 6.18 -38.10
CA ARG A 207 -69.49 5.12 -38.28
C ARG A 207 -68.40 5.15 -37.21
N GLU A 208 -68.15 6.33 -36.62
CA GLU A 208 -67.26 6.50 -35.48
C GLU A 208 -67.86 5.91 -34.19
N GLN A 209 -69.14 6.12 -33.93
CA GLN A 209 -69.83 5.53 -32.77
C GLN A 209 -69.91 3.99 -32.85
N LEU A 210 -70.15 3.43 -34.04
CA LEU A 210 -70.10 1.98 -34.26
C LEU A 210 -68.69 1.43 -34.04
N ARG A 211 -67.66 2.12 -34.55
CA ARG A 211 -66.26 1.71 -34.36
C ARG A 211 -65.81 1.82 -32.90
N GLU A 212 -66.30 2.80 -32.14
CA GLU A 212 -66.04 2.92 -30.70
C GLU A 212 -66.72 1.81 -29.89
N GLU A 213 -67.92 1.38 -30.27
CA GLU A 213 -68.58 0.23 -29.63
C GLU A 213 -67.92 -1.10 -30.01
N GLU A 214 -67.46 -1.26 -31.25
CA GLU A 214 -66.66 -2.42 -31.67
C GLU A 214 -65.31 -2.46 -30.96
N LEU A 215 -64.62 -1.32 -30.84
CA LEU A 215 -63.40 -1.18 -30.02
C LEU A 215 -63.69 -1.37 -28.54
N GLY A 216 -64.87 -0.98 -28.05
CA GLY A 216 -65.31 -1.16 -26.68
C GLY A 216 -65.64 -2.62 -26.37
N ALA A 217 -66.24 -3.35 -27.32
CA ALA A 217 -66.49 -4.78 -27.21
C ALA A 217 -65.18 -5.58 -27.33
N LEU A 218 -64.30 -5.22 -28.27
CA LEU A 218 -62.95 -5.78 -28.38
C LEU A 218 -62.09 -5.43 -27.16
N LYS A 219 -62.24 -4.23 -26.58
CA LYS A 219 -61.60 -3.87 -25.31
C LYS A 219 -62.19 -4.66 -24.16
N ALA A 220 -63.50 -4.84 -24.05
CA ALA A 220 -64.08 -5.63 -22.97
C ALA A 220 -63.71 -7.12 -23.07
N GLU A 221 -63.59 -7.66 -24.28
CA GLU A 221 -63.13 -9.02 -24.54
C GLU A 221 -61.61 -9.14 -24.31
N ALA A 222 -60.84 -8.13 -24.73
CA ALA A 222 -59.41 -8.03 -24.42
C ALA A 222 -59.16 -7.78 -22.93
N ASP A 223 -60.00 -7.03 -22.22
CA ASP A 223 -59.89 -6.72 -20.79
C ASP A 223 -60.30 -7.93 -19.95
N ASN A 224 -61.26 -8.74 -20.41
CA ASN A 224 -61.56 -10.04 -19.80
C ASN A 224 -60.45 -11.06 -20.06
N ALA A 225 -59.92 -11.12 -21.29
CA ALA A 225 -58.76 -11.95 -21.61
C ALA A 225 -57.48 -11.46 -20.92
N LEU A 226 -57.34 -10.15 -20.71
CA LEU A 226 -56.25 -9.52 -19.96
C LEU A 226 -56.46 -9.71 -18.46
N ALA A 227 -57.68 -9.75 -17.93
CA ALA A 227 -57.95 -10.07 -16.53
C ALA A 227 -57.71 -11.55 -16.22
N GLU A 228 -58.05 -12.48 -17.13
CA GLU A 228 -57.68 -13.89 -17.01
C GLU A 228 -56.18 -14.10 -17.22
N ALA A 229 -55.57 -13.41 -18.19
CA ALA A 229 -54.12 -13.42 -18.39
C ALA A 229 -53.38 -12.73 -17.25
N ASP A 230 -53.92 -11.69 -16.61
CA ASP A 230 -53.32 -10.98 -15.47
C ASP A 230 -53.56 -11.74 -14.17
N ALA A 231 -54.64 -12.51 -14.03
CA ALA A 231 -54.81 -13.46 -12.94
C ALA A 231 -53.83 -14.64 -13.08
N ALA A 232 -53.66 -15.19 -14.29
CA ALA A 232 -52.67 -16.22 -14.57
C ALA A 232 -51.23 -15.68 -14.50
N ARG A 233 -50.98 -14.45 -14.94
CA ARG A 233 -49.68 -13.77 -14.91
C ARG A 233 -49.36 -13.24 -13.53
N SER A 234 -50.33 -12.86 -12.70
CA SER A 234 -50.10 -12.52 -11.29
C SER A 234 -49.88 -13.76 -10.44
N ALA A 235 -50.55 -14.88 -10.72
CA ALA A 235 -50.24 -16.17 -10.12
C ALA A 235 -48.85 -16.66 -10.54
N ALA A 236 -48.52 -16.61 -11.84
CA ALA A 236 -47.21 -16.98 -12.36
C ALA A 236 -46.11 -15.99 -11.95
N LEU A 237 -46.38 -14.68 -11.86
CA LEU A 237 -45.45 -13.68 -11.32
C LEU A 237 -45.32 -13.81 -9.82
N ALA A 238 -46.34 -14.22 -9.06
CA ALA A 238 -46.22 -14.48 -7.63
C ALA A 238 -45.46 -15.78 -7.34
N GLU A 239 -45.56 -16.78 -8.22
CA GLU A 239 -44.77 -18.01 -8.16
C GLU A 239 -43.32 -17.77 -8.63
N LEU A 240 -43.14 -16.97 -9.68
CA LEU A 240 -41.84 -16.55 -10.19
C LEU A 240 -41.17 -15.53 -9.27
N ALA A 241 -41.92 -14.68 -8.56
CA ALA A 241 -41.44 -13.79 -7.51
C ALA A 241 -41.14 -14.55 -6.21
N ARG A 242 -41.88 -15.62 -5.88
CA ARG A 242 -41.50 -16.54 -4.79
C ARG A 242 -40.25 -17.34 -5.14
N ALA A 243 -40.14 -17.83 -6.37
CA ALA A 243 -38.94 -18.51 -6.86
C ALA A 243 -37.75 -17.56 -7.03
N GLN A 244 -37.97 -16.30 -7.43
CA GLN A 244 -36.95 -15.27 -7.48
C GLN A 244 -36.59 -14.77 -6.09
N ALA A 245 -37.53 -14.64 -5.15
CA ALA A 245 -37.25 -14.31 -3.76
C ALA A 245 -36.41 -15.41 -3.11
N VAL A 246 -36.76 -16.69 -3.31
CA VAL A 246 -35.93 -17.82 -2.85
C VAL A 246 -34.58 -17.83 -3.55
N ARG A 247 -34.49 -17.55 -4.86
CA ARG A 247 -33.20 -17.45 -5.58
C ARG A 247 -32.37 -16.24 -5.17
N ILE A 248 -32.99 -15.11 -4.84
CA ILE A 248 -32.34 -13.90 -4.34
C ILE A 248 -31.88 -14.15 -2.92
N GLU A 249 -32.69 -14.76 -2.07
CA GLU A 249 -32.33 -15.13 -0.69
C GLU A 249 -31.25 -16.24 -0.67
N GLU A 250 -31.30 -17.22 -1.57
CA GLU A 250 -30.23 -18.20 -1.77
C GLU A 250 -28.97 -17.57 -2.37
N ALA A 251 -29.09 -16.60 -3.28
CA ALA A 251 -27.96 -15.88 -3.86
C ALA A 251 -27.35 -14.88 -2.87
N GLU A 252 -28.14 -14.25 -2.02
CA GLU A 252 -27.73 -13.36 -0.93
C GLU A 252 -27.10 -14.19 0.18
N ALA A 253 -27.71 -15.32 0.59
CA ALA A 253 -27.10 -16.24 1.54
C ALA A 253 -25.83 -16.90 0.97
N ALA A 254 -25.75 -17.15 -0.34
CA ALA A 254 -24.52 -17.61 -1.00
C ALA A 254 -23.49 -16.48 -1.13
N HIS A 255 -23.92 -15.24 -1.36
CA HIS A 255 -23.06 -14.06 -1.43
C HIS A 255 -22.50 -13.72 -0.04
N GLU A 256 -23.32 -13.75 1.01
CA GLU A 256 -22.92 -13.62 2.41
C GLU A 256 -22.02 -14.77 2.83
N ARG A 257 -22.30 -16.03 2.42
CA ARG A 257 -21.37 -17.15 2.64
C ARG A 257 -20.04 -16.93 1.92
N ARG A 258 -20.04 -16.41 0.69
CA ARG A 258 -18.81 -16.04 -0.03
C ARG A 258 -18.10 -14.87 0.62
N LEU A 259 -18.82 -13.86 1.12
CA LEU A 259 -18.26 -12.69 1.79
C LEU A 259 -17.68 -13.10 3.15
N ALA A 260 -18.35 -13.97 3.89
CA ALA A 260 -17.87 -14.55 5.14
C ALA A 260 -16.68 -15.51 4.91
N GLN A 261 -16.66 -16.26 3.80
CA GLN A 261 -15.50 -17.05 3.38
C GLN A 261 -14.34 -16.17 2.93
N GLN A 262 -14.60 -15.08 2.20
CA GLN A 262 -13.57 -14.11 1.83
C GLN A 262 -13.04 -13.38 3.05
N GLN A 263 -13.89 -12.94 3.97
CA GLN A 263 -13.49 -12.31 5.23
C GLN A 263 -12.75 -13.27 6.15
N SER A 264 -13.10 -14.56 6.18
CA SER A 264 -12.34 -15.56 6.96
C SER A 264 -11.00 -15.90 6.31
N ALA A 265 -10.94 -15.97 4.97
CA ALA A 265 -9.69 -16.11 4.22
C ALA A 265 -8.80 -14.86 4.35
N GLU A 266 -9.36 -13.65 4.33
CA GLU A 266 -8.66 -12.39 4.60
C GLU A 266 -8.18 -12.32 6.04
N ARG A 267 -9.01 -12.72 7.02
CA ARG A 267 -8.56 -12.80 8.42
C ARG A 267 -7.43 -13.81 8.61
N MET A 268 -7.48 -14.96 7.94
CA MET A 268 -6.39 -15.94 7.99
C MET A 268 -5.12 -15.44 7.28
N THR A 269 -5.24 -14.80 6.12
CA THR A 269 -4.08 -14.24 5.40
C THR A 269 -3.46 -13.07 6.16
N VAL A 270 -4.27 -12.19 6.75
CA VAL A 270 -3.81 -11.11 7.64
C VAL A 270 -3.19 -11.67 8.92
N ALA A 271 -3.76 -12.74 9.51
CA ALA A 271 -3.18 -13.40 10.67
C ALA A 271 -1.84 -14.06 10.35
N LEU A 272 -1.72 -14.75 9.22
CA LEU A 272 -0.46 -15.30 8.71
C LEU A 272 0.57 -14.21 8.44
N ALA A 273 0.18 -13.14 7.74
CA ALA A 273 1.07 -12.00 7.47
C ALA A 273 1.52 -11.29 8.76
N LYS A 274 0.64 -11.17 9.77
CA LYS A 274 1.00 -10.64 11.09
C LYS A 274 1.98 -11.56 11.83
N MET A 275 1.79 -12.88 11.76
CA MET A 275 2.73 -13.84 12.36
C MET A 275 4.07 -13.83 11.64
N GLU A 276 4.09 -13.78 10.30
CA GLU A 276 5.32 -13.66 9.50
C GLU A 276 6.06 -12.34 9.80
N ALA A 277 5.32 -11.21 9.92
CA ALA A 277 5.90 -9.92 10.30
C ALA A 277 6.43 -9.92 11.75
N ALA A 278 5.73 -10.56 12.69
CA ALA A 278 6.20 -10.71 14.07
C ALA A 278 7.49 -11.55 14.13
N ASN A 279 7.56 -12.63 13.34
CA ASN A 279 8.74 -13.49 13.24
C ASN A 279 9.93 -12.75 12.59
N ALA A 280 9.66 -11.94 11.54
CA ALA A 280 10.67 -11.05 10.95
C ALA A 280 11.18 -9.99 11.93
N SER A 281 10.29 -9.40 12.74
CA SER A 281 10.66 -8.45 13.79
C SER A 281 11.51 -9.10 14.88
N LEU A 282 11.15 -10.30 15.34
CA LEU A 282 11.96 -11.04 16.32
C LEU A 282 13.35 -11.39 15.76
N ASN A 283 13.43 -11.83 14.50
CA ASN A 283 14.71 -12.09 13.84
C ASN A 283 15.56 -10.82 13.74
N ALA A 284 14.96 -9.66 13.45
CA ALA A 284 15.69 -8.39 13.40
C ALA A 284 16.22 -7.98 14.78
N GLU A 285 15.41 -8.12 15.83
CA GLU A 285 15.83 -7.86 17.22
C GLU A 285 16.96 -8.80 17.65
N LEU A 286 16.89 -10.08 17.27
CA LEU A 286 17.97 -11.04 17.51
C LEU A 286 19.27 -10.63 16.81
N GLN A 287 19.19 -10.19 15.53
CA GLN A 287 20.38 -9.71 14.80
C GLN A 287 20.98 -8.47 15.45
N GLU A 288 20.16 -7.55 15.97
CA GLU A 288 20.62 -6.39 16.73
C GLU A 288 21.34 -6.83 18.02
N LYS A 289 20.81 -7.81 18.74
CA LYS A 289 21.43 -8.36 19.96
C LYS A 289 22.75 -9.08 19.67
N LEU A 290 22.82 -9.84 18.57
CA LEU A 290 24.07 -10.47 18.10
C LEU A 290 25.10 -9.41 17.68
N ALA A 291 24.69 -8.31 17.05
CA ALA A 291 25.58 -7.20 16.73
C ALA A 291 26.08 -6.51 18.02
N ALA A 292 25.21 -6.28 19.00
CA ALA A 292 25.59 -5.74 20.30
C ALA A 292 26.57 -6.66 21.05
N ALA A 293 26.46 -7.99 20.88
CA ALA A 293 27.42 -8.95 21.42
C ALA A 293 28.81 -8.80 20.79
N LYS A 294 28.89 -8.63 19.46
CA LYS A 294 30.15 -8.35 18.75
C LYS A 294 30.79 -7.04 19.22
N VAL A 295 29.99 -6.02 19.52
CA VAL A 295 30.50 -4.77 20.11
C VAL A 295 31.12 -5.03 21.48
N LYS A 296 30.46 -5.81 22.35
CA LYS A 296 31.02 -6.17 23.67
C LYS A 296 32.28 -7.02 23.59
N GLU A 297 32.36 -7.92 22.61
CA GLU A 297 33.59 -8.67 22.30
C GLU A 297 34.72 -7.72 21.92
N ALA A 298 34.49 -6.81 20.97
CA ALA A 298 35.46 -5.81 20.55
C ALA A 298 35.87 -4.84 21.67
N GLU A 299 34.94 -4.46 22.55
CA GLU A 299 35.24 -3.64 23.75
C GLU A 299 36.17 -4.39 24.71
N ALA A 300 35.92 -5.67 24.96
CA ALA A 300 36.75 -6.50 25.83
C ALA A 300 38.16 -6.72 25.24
N GLU A 301 38.26 -6.93 23.92
CA GLU A 301 39.55 -7.02 23.21
C GLU A 301 40.32 -5.70 23.27
N LEU A 302 39.65 -4.57 23.03
CA LEU A 302 40.27 -3.25 23.11
C LEU A 302 40.73 -2.93 24.54
N GLN A 303 39.99 -3.38 25.56
CA GLN A 303 40.44 -3.31 26.95
C GLN A 303 41.67 -4.18 27.20
N ALA A 304 41.71 -5.42 26.71
CA ALA A 304 42.89 -6.29 26.84
C ALA A 304 44.12 -5.66 26.17
N GLU A 305 43.95 -5.06 24.98
CA GLU A 305 45.03 -4.39 24.27
C GLU A 305 45.54 -3.14 25.01
N ARG A 306 44.64 -2.35 25.62
CA ARG A 306 45.03 -1.24 26.50
C ARG A 306 45.92 -1.71 27.65
N TRP A 307 45.55 -2.82 28.30
CA TRP A 307 46.35 -3.41 29.38
C TRP A 307 47.70 -3.94 28.88
N ARG A 308 47.78 -4.50 27.67
CA ARG A 308 49.07 -4.89 27.05
C ARG A 308 49.98 -3.69 26.82
N VAL A 309 49.45 -2.60 26.27
CA VAL A 309 50.22 -1.38 26.04
C VAL A 309 50.70 -0.79 27.37
N GLU A 310 49.86 -0.81 28.40
CA GLU A 310 50.25 -0.37 29.75
C GLU A 310 51.34 -1.28 30.36
N ASN A 311 51.22 -2.60 30.18
CA ASN A 311 52.23 -3.56 30.62
C ASN A 311 53.59 -3.29 29.94
N GLN A 312 53.60 -3.10 28.61
CA GLN A 312 54.81 -2.73 27.87
C GLN A 312 55.41 -1.40 28.33
N ALA A 313 54.58 -0.41 28.66
CA ALA A 313 55.05 0.87 29.20
C ALA A 313 55.71 0.66 30.58
N ALA A 314 55.08 -0.11 31.46
CA ALA A 314 55.61 -0.43 32.78
C ALA A 314 56.91 -1.26 32.70
N GLU A 315 57.04 -2.18 31.74
CA GLU A 315 58.28 -2.90 31.48
C GLU A 315 59.43 -1.98 31.04
N ARG A 316 59.14 -0.98 30.19
CA ARG A 316 60.14 0.05 29.80
C ARG A 316 60.57 0.87 31.00
N ASP A 317 59.65 1.24 31.88
CA ASP A 317 59.95 2.00 33.09
C ASP A 317 60.76 1.16 34.09
N ARG A 318 60.44 -0.13 34.24
CA ARG A 318 61.24 -1.10 35.00
C ARG A 318 62.67 -1.21 34.46
N ALA A 319 62.83 -1.30 33.15
CA ALA A 319 64.14 -1.37 32.51
C ALA A 319 64.96 -0.08 32.71
N LYS A 320 64.34 1.09 32.59
CA LYS A 320 64.98 2.38 32.89
C LYS A 320 65.40 2.48 34.35
N ALA A 321 64.53 2.09 35.29
CA ALA A 321 64.84 2.10 36.72
C ALA A 321 65.99 1.13 37.05
N ALA A 322 66.01 -0.06 36.44
CA ALA A 322 67.13 -1.00 36.59
C ALA A 322 68.46 -0.42 36.07
N ALA A 323 68.44 0.26 34.91
CA ALA A 323 69.62 0.94 34.39
C ALA A 323 70.09 2.08 35.31
N MET A 324 69.17 2.85 35.89
CA MET A 324 69.48 3.89 36.88
C MET A 324 70.10 3.31 38.15
N ILE A 325 69.57 2.19 38.67
CA ILE A 325 70.14 1.48 39.83
C ILE A 325 71.58 1.03 39.53
N GLN A 326 71.83 0.45 38.36
CA GLN A 326 73.17 0.01 37.95
C GLN A 326 74.13 1.19 37.84
N ALA A 327 73.70 2.30 37.22
CA ALA A 327 74.50 3.51 37.10
C ALA A 327 74.83 4.12 38.48
N ALA A 328 73.84 4.25 39.37
CA ALA A 328 74.06 4.75 40.72
C ALA A 328 74.98 3.82 41.54
N THR A 329 74.82 2.50 41.42
CA THR A 329 75.71 1.53 42.08
C THR A 329 77.15 1.64 41.58
N ALA A 330 77.35 1.80 40.26
CA ALA A 330 78.67 2.01 39.68
C ALA A 330 79.31 3.31 40.17
N GLN A 331 78.52 4.39 40.24
CA GLN A 331 78.96 5.69 40.73
C GLN A 331 79.31 5.65 42.22
N SER A 332 78.50 5.02 43.08
CA SER A 332 78.82 4.83 44.50
C SER A 332 80.10 4.02 44.70
N ARG A 333 80.33 2.98 43.89
CA ARG A 333 81.60 2.22 43.94
C ARG A 333 82.79 3.09 43.54
N GLN A 334 82.64 3.92 42.52
CA GLN A 334 83.69 4.85 42.10
C GLN A 334 84.00 5.87 43.20
N LEU A 335 82.98 6.50 43.79
CA LEU A 335 83.16 7.45 44.90
C LEU A 335 83.80 6.80 46.13
N ALA A 336 83.44 5.56 46.45
CA ALA A 336 84.07 4.80 47.53
C ALA A 336 85.56 4.53 47.24
N ASN A 337 85.89 4.10 46.02
CA ASN A 337 87.28 3.89 45.59
C ASN A 337 88.08 5.20 45.64
N ASP A 338 87.51 6.31 45.16
CA ASP A 338 88.13 7.63 45.20
C ASP A 338 88.37 8.08 46.66
N ARG A 339 87.40 7.85 47.55
CA ARG A 339 87.55 8.15 48.98
C ARG A 339 88.67 7.32 49.62
N THR A 340 88.74 6.02 49.35
CA THR A 340 89.83 5.16 49.84
C THR A 340 91.18 5.64 49.30
N LEU A 341 91.28 5.94 48.00
CA LEU A 341 92.49 6.48 47.41
C LEU A 341 92.91 7.81 48.05
N HIS A 342 91.97 8.72 48.28
CA HIS A 342 92.25 10.01 48.93
C HIS A 342 92.76 9.81 50.37
N GLN A 343 92.19 8.85 51.11
CA GLN A 343 92.64 8.52 52.46
C GLN A 343 94.06 7.94 52.46
N GLU A 344 94.38 7.04 51.52
CA GLU A 344 95.72 6.48 51.33
C GLU A 344 96.73 7.56 50.95
N GLN A 345 96.37 8.48 50.05
CA GLN A 345 97.20 9.62 49.65
C GLN A 345 97.48 10.56 50.84
N ILE A 346 96.49 10.84 51.68
CA ILE A 346 96.67 11.65 52.90
C ILE A 346 97.55 10.92 53.91
N ALA A 347 97.36 9.62 54.10
CA ALA A 347 98.20 8.80 54.99
C ALA A 347 99.66 8.77 54.52
N LEU A 348 99.89 8.64 53.20
CA LEU A 348 101.21 8.72 52.60
C LEU A 348 101.85 10.10 52.84
N LEU A 349 101.08 11.19 52.67
CA LEU A 349 101.58 12.54 52.97
C LEU A 349 101.96 12.68 54.44
N SER A 350 101.11 12.18 55.34
CA SER A 350 101.36 12.21 56.78
C SER A 350 102.66 11.48 57.13
N ARG A 351 102.94 10.32 56.52
CA ARG A 351 104.18 9.58 56.76
C ARG A 351 105.39 10.27 56.12
N SER A 352 105.23 10.82 54.92
CA SER A 352 106.30 11.54 54.22
C SER A 352 106.73 12.84 54.91
N ALA A 353 105.94 13.31 55.88
CA ALA A 353 106.27 14.44 56.73
C ALA A 353 107.39 14.12 57.72
N ASP A 354 107.60 12.84 58.05
CA ASP A 354 108.69 12.40 58.92
C ASP A 354 109.89 11.94 58.07
N ASP A 355 110.99 12.69 58.16
CA ASP A 355 112.22 12.39 57.41
C ASP A 355 112.84 11.04 57.79
N LYS A 356 112.52 10.48 58.96
CA LYS A 356 113.00 9.16 59.40
C LYS A 356 112.42 8.02 58.57
N GLU A 357 111.28 8.26 57.93
CA GLU A 357 110.56 7.27 57.13
C GLU A 357 111.15 7.11 55.72
N GLY A 358 112.19 7.90 55.36
CA GLY A 358 112.95 7.74 54.12
C GLY A 358 112.21 8.15 52.84
N LEU A 359 110.97 8.64 52.94
CA LEU A 359 110.16 9.05 51.78
C LEU A 359 110.61 10.38 51.16
N HIS A 360 111.40 11.18 51.87
CA HIS A 360 112.02 12.42 51.37
C HIS A 360 111.10 13.33 50.53
N LEU A 361 109.95 13.75 51.09
CA LEU A 361 109.04 14.66 50.40
C LEU A 361 109.75 15.98 50.04
N GLN A 362 109.78 16.34 48.76
CA GLN A 362 110.44 17.52 48.20
C GLN A 362 109.61 18.18 47.11
N ILE A 363 109.91 19.45 46.82
CA ILE A 363 109.33 20.15 45.66
C ILE A 363 110.01 19.60 44.42
N GLY A 364 109.23 19.14 43.46
CA GLY A 364 109.77 18.50 42.25
C GLY A 364 108.67 18.17 41.26
N ARG A 365 109.05 17.65 40.10
CA ARG A 365 108.08 17.19 39.09
C ARG A 365 107.62 15.79 39.45
N HIS A 366 106.35 15.66 39.83
CA HIS A 366 105.74 14.36 40.11
C HIS A 366 105.77 13.48 38.83
N PRO A 367 106.07 12.18 38.92
CA PRO A 367 106.33 11.33 37.75
C PRO A 367 105.13 11.21 36.79
N LEU A 368 103.90 11.21 37.33
CA LEU A 368 102.66 10.97 36.56
C LEU A 368 101.64 12.11 36.60
N SER A 369 101.90 13.18 37.35
CA SER A 369 100.94 14.28 37.51
C SER A 369 101.66 15.62 37.59
N ASP A 370 100.95 16.72 37.41
CA ASP A 370 101.50 18.07 37.63
C ASP A 370 101.36 18.50 39.11
N ALA A 371 101.42 17.53 40.04
CA ALA A 371 101.17 17.80 41.45
C ALA A 371 102.28 18.63 42.11
N GLY A 372 103.46 18.77 41.49
CA GLY A 372 104.53 19.68 41.89
C GLY A 372 105.30 19.28 43.16
N PHE A 373 105.31 18.00 43.51
CA PHE A 373 106.15 17.41 44.56
C PHE A 373 106.67 16.02 44.16
N THR A 374 107.75 15.57 44.77
CA THR A 374 108.35 14.24 44.59
C THR A 374 108.61 13.57 45.94
N MET A 375 108.57 12.25 45.95
CA MET A 375 108.92 11.39 47.10
C MET A 375 109.79 10.25 46.60
N ASP A 376 110.59 9.65 47.49
CA ASP A 376 111.36 8.46 47.18
C ASP A 376 110.48 7.20 47.21
N GLU A 377 110.29 6.62 46.03
CA GLU A 377 109.46 5.42 45.85
C GLU A 377 110.10 4.14 46.42
N GLN A 378 111.41 4.15 46.72
CA GLN A 378 112.11 2.98 47.27
C GLN A 378 111.62 2.63 48.68
N HIS A 379 111.20 3.64 49.45
CA HIS A 379 110.70 3.51 50.82
C HIS A 379 109.17 3.43 50.91
N MET A 380 108.48 3.36 49.76
CA MET A 380 107.03 3.16 49.70
C MET A 380 106.66 1.68 49.74
N SER A 381 105.62 1.35 50.48
CA SER A 381 104.91 0.08 50.35
C SER A 381 104.25 -0.03 48.97
N ALA A 382 103.87 -1.23 48.56
CA ALA A 382 103.21 -1.44 47.27
C ALA A 382 101.89 -0.66 47.15
N MET A 383 101.13 -0.54 48.26
CA MET A 383 99.88 0.23 48.29
C MET A 383 100.14 1.73 48.12
N GLU A 384 101.15 2.27 48.78
CA GLU A 384 101.50 3.69 48.65
C GLU A 384 102.07 4.03 47.29
N ARG A 385 102.90 3.16 46.72
CA ARG A 385 103.41 3.38 45.36
C ARG A 385 102.25 3.43 44.37
N ASN A 386 101.25 2.57 44.54
CA ASN A 386 100.01 2.66 43.76
C ASN A 386 99.28 3.98 44.00
N ALA A 387 99.03 4.39 45.26
CA ALA A 387 98.35 5.65 45.57
C ALA A 387 99.10 6.89 45.07
N TYR A 388 100.43 6.89 45.18
CA TYR A 388 101.34 7.92 44.67
C TYR A 388 101.27 8.04 43.15
N SER A 389 101.24 6.90 42.45
CA SER A 389 101.19 6.86 40.99
C SER A 389 99.86 7.38 40.38
N LYS A 390 98.79 7.45 41.16
CA LYS A 390 97.49 7.96 40.69
C LYS A 390 97.45 9.49 40.69
N PRO A 391 96.56 10.10 39.87
CA PRO A 391 96.33 11.54 39.94
C PRO A 391 95.94 11.97 41.36
N TRP A 392 96.51 13.08 41.81
CA TRP A 392 96.21 13.64 43.12
C TRP A 392 95.12 14.71 42.98
N PRO A 393 94.09 14.70 43.84
CA PRO A 393 93.12 15.79 43.89
C PRO A 393 93.83 17.14 44.11
N PRO A 394 93.40 18.23 43.45
CA PRO A 394 94.07 19.53 43.54
C PRO A 394 94.32 20.00 44.98
N ALA A 395 93.37 19.74 45.89
CA ALA A 395 93.49 20.07 47.31
C ALA A 395 94.59 19.25 48.01
N ILE A 396 94.64 17.94 47.78
CA ILE A 396 95.67 17.08 48.39
C ILE A 396 97.05 17.39 47.78
N ALA A 397 97.14 17.64 46.47
CA ALA A 397 98.37 18.08 45.81
C ALA A 397 98.85 19.46 46.32
N ALA A 398 97.93 20.39 46.59
CA ALA A 398 98.27 21.69 47.19
C ALA A 398 98.82 21.51 48.62
N MET A 399 98.20 20.65 49.43
CA MET A 399 98.68 20.29 50.76
C MET A 399 100.08 19.67 50.71
N ALA A 400 100.30 18.73 49.79
CA ALA A 400 101.60 18.10 49.57
C ALA A 400 102.70 19.10 49.21
N ARG A 401 102.43 20.02 48.28
CA ARG A 401 103.38 21.09 47.91
C ARG A 401 103.69 22.02 49.07
N ALA A 402 102.69 22.36 49.88
CA ALA A 402 102.89 23.21 51.04
C ALA A 402 103.73 22.51 52.11
N LEU A 403 103.46 21.22 52.37
CA LEU A 403 104.22 20.38 53.27
C LEU A 403 105.67 20.23 52.80
N ALA A 404 105.89 19.94 51.50
CA ALA A 404 107.22 19.85 50.90
C ALA A 404 108.03 21.15 51.04
N ARG A 405 107.41 22.31 50.82
CA ARG A 405 108.04 23.63 51.06
C ARG A 405 108.41 23.83 52.53
N ALA A 406 107.50 23.49 53.44
CA ALA A 406 107.74 23.64 54.87
C ALA A 406 108.89 22.74 55.35
N LEU A 407 108.93 21.48 54.92
CA LEU A 407 110.02 20.55 55.23
C LEU A 407 111.34 21.03 54.64
N ALA A 408 111.36 21.56 53.42
CA ALA A 408 112.59 22.13 52.84
C ALA A 408 113.13 23.30 53.68
N ILE A 409 112.25 24.18 54.18
CA ILE A 409 112.64 25.28 55.08
C ILE A 409 113.18 24.72 56.40
N ILE A 410 112.49 23.74 57.01
CA ILE A 410 112.91 23.11 58.28
C ILE A 410 114.26 22.41 58.12
N ARG A 411 114.46 21.61 57.07
CA ARG A 411 115.74 20.94 56.78
C ARG A 411 116.88 21.96 56.57
N GLY A 412 116.61 23.04 55.83
CA GLY A 412 117.57 24.13 55.65
C GLY A 412 117.88 24.88 56.94
N ALA A 413 116.90 25.06 57.83
CA ALA A 413 117.09 25.65 59.14
C ALA A 413 117.84 24.70 60.09
N ALA A 414 117.50 23.41 60.12
CA ALA A 414 118.19 22.39 60.92
C ALA A 414 119.65 22.25 60.51
N ALA A 415 119.97 22.25 59.22
CA ALA A 415 121.35 22.27 58.73
C ALA A 415 122.11 23.52 59.21
N LYS A 416 121.46 24.70 59.17
CA LYS A 416 122.03 25.95 59.69
C LYS A 416 122.16 25.95 61.21
N VAL A 417 121.21 25.37 61.95
CA VAL A 417 121.24 25.23 63.41
C VAL A 417 122.36 24.28 63.83
N PHE A 418 122.58 23.17 63.11
CA PHE A 418 123.70 22.28 63.36
C PHE A 418 125.06 22.98 63.11
N GLU A 419 125.14 23.90 62.14
CA GLU A 419 126.30 24.78 61.93
C GLU A 419 126.40 25.93 62.97
N GLN A 420 125.28 26.43 63.48
CA GLN A 420 125.18 27.57 64.42
C GLN A 420 125.21 27.19 65.91
N GLU A 421 124.85 25.96 66.30
CA GLU A 421 125.09 25.38 67.64
C GLU A 421 126.58 25.33 67.97
N ARG A 422 127.44 25.40 66.94
CA ARG A 422 128.88 25.59 67.09
C ARG A 422 129.30 27.04 67.37
N ALA A 423 128.37 28.02 67.35
CA ALA A 423 128.68 29.44 67.36
C ALA A 423 127.80 30.37 68.22
N ILE A 424 126.66 29.95 68.79
CA ILE A 424 125.72 30.93 69.42
C ILE A 424 125.14 30.43 70.76
N ALA A 425 125.76 30.84 71.87
CA ALA A 425 125.15 30.91 73.20
C ALA A 425 124.62 32.33 73.54
N ASN A 426 124.55 33.28 72.59
CA ASN A 426 124.33 34.72 72.90
C ASN A 426 123.27 35.45 72.04
N ARG A 427 122.30 34.77 71.41
CA ARG A 427 121.32 35.43 70.52
C ARG A 427 119.86 35.01 70.75
N GLU A 428 119.51 34.64 71.98
CA GLU A 428 118.23 33.99 72.28
C GLU A 428 117.03 34.95 72.49
N THR A 429 117.20 36.26 72.71
CA THR A 429 116.07 37.14 73.06
C THR A 429 115.42 37.90 71.89
N ARG A 430 116.07 38.03 70.73
CA ARG A 430 115.50 38.76 69.57
C ARG A 430 114.71 37.86 68.59
N MET A 431 114.96 36.55 68.62
CA MET A 431 114.32 35.58 67.71
C MET A 431 112.92 35.17 68.17
N ALA A 432 112.59 35.31 69.45
CA ALA A 432 111.33 34.84 70.02
C ALA A 432 110.08 35.57 69.49
N THR A 433 110.19 36.88 69.19
CA THR A 433 109.08 37.69 68.64
C THR A 433 108.87 37.49 67.14
N GLU A 434 109.96 37.42 66.36
CA GLU A 434 109.87 37.11 64.91
C GLU A 434 109.36 35.68 64.66
N GLN A 435 109.70 34.74 65.55
CA GLN A 435 109.23 33.36 65.49
C GLN A 435 107.75 33.22 65.90
N ALA A 436 107.26 34.06 66.82
CA ALA A 436 105.84 34.11 67.16
C ALA A 436 104.97 34.61 65.99
N GLU A 437 105.39 35.68 65.29
CA GLU A 437 104.68 36.16 64.09
C GLU A 437 104.73 35.18 62.91
N ALA A 438 105.85 34.48 62.73
CA ALA A 438 105.98 33.43 61.72
C ALA A 438 105.07 32.23 62.03
N ASN A 439 104.96 31.84 63.31
CA ASN A 439 104.06 30.78 63.76
C ASN A 439 102.58 31.16 63.54
N LEU A 440 102.19 32.40 63.83
CA LEU A 440 100.82 32.88 63.60
C LEU A 440 100.44 32.79 62.11
N ARG A 441 101.31 33.26 61.19
CA ARG A 441 101.08 33.16 59.74
C ARG A 441 101.04 31.70 59.25
N LEU A 442 101.80 30.81 59.89
CA LEU A 442 101.79 29.39 59.58
C LEU A 442 100.47 28.74 60.05
N GLU A 443 99.98 29.11 61.22
CA GLU A 443 98.70 28.66 61.77
C GLU A 443 97.52 29.12 60.90
N GLU A 444 97.50 30.38 60.46
CA GLU A 444 96.49 30.90 59.52
C GLU A 444 96.48 30.11 58.20
N ARG A 445 97.66 29.80 57.64
CA ARG A 445 97.77 28.98 56.42
C ARG A 445 97.31 27.53 56.65
N ARG A 446 97.64 26.92 57.79
CA ARG A 446 97.16 25.59 58.17
C ARG A 446 95.65 25.58 58.32
N ALA A 447 95.07 26.60 58.96
CA ALA A 447 93.64 26.75 59.10
C ALA A 447 92.93 26.87 57.74
N ALA A 448 93.48 27.66 56.81
CA ALA A 448 92.96 27.80 55.45
C ALA A 448 92.99 26.46 54.68
N GLN A 449 94.11 25.71 54.76
CA GLN A 449 94.24 24.41 54.08
C GLN A 449 93.31 23.34 54.66
N MET A 450 93.17 23.29 55.99
CA MET A 450 92.21 22.39 56.64
C MET A 450 90.77 22.76 56.26
N HIS A 451 90.48 24.04 56.06
CA HIS A 451 89.17 24.49 55.58
C HIS A 451 88.90 24.01 54.15
N GLU A 452 89.84 24.18 53.21
CA GLU A 452 89.73 23.65 51.85
C GLU A 452 89.53 22.13 51.83
N HIS A 453 90.28 21.39 52.64
CA HIS A 453 90.10 19.94 52.76
C HIS A 453 88.71 19.57 53.30
N ARG A 454 88.23 20.29 54.32
CA ARG A 454 86.88 20.09 54.86
C ARG A 454 85.80 20.34 53.81
N LEU A 455 85.97 21.37 52.96
CA LEU A 455 85.07 21.65 51.84
C LEU A 455 85.09 20.53 50.80
N ALA A 456 86.27 20.01 50.44
CA ALA A 456 86.40 18.89 49.50
C ALA A 456 85.73 17.59 50.02
N MET A 457 85.91 17.28 51.32
CA MET A 457 85.23 16.14 51.94
C MET A 457 83.72 16.35 52.05
N LYS A 458 83.28 17.59 52.29
CA LYS A 458 81.85 17.94 52.30
C LYS A 458 81.22 17.75 50.92
N ASP A 459 81.87 18.24 49.85
CA ASP A 459 81.43 18.04 48.46
C ASP A 459 81.33 16.54 48.10
N LEU A 460 82.32 15.72 48.50
CA LEU A 460 82.25 14.27 48.28
C LEU A 460 81.07 13.62 49.02
N ASN A 461 80.78 14.04 50.26
CA ASN A 461 79.63 13.56 51.02
C ASN A 461 78.29 14.04 50.40
N GLU A 462 78.21 15.28 49.93
CA GLU A 462 77.04 15.81 49.24
C GLU A 462 76.76 15.06 47.94
N ARG A 463 77.81 14.74 47.16
CA ARG A 463 77.68 13.88 45.97
C ARG A 463 77.25 12.47 46.31
N GLN A 464 77.82 11.86 47.36
CA GLN A 464 77.40 10.52 47.80
C GLN A 464 75.93 10.52 48.21
N ALA A 465 75.48 11.51 48.99
CA ALA A 465 74.08 11.64 49.38
C ALA A 465 73.15 11.81 48.16
N ALA A 466 73.58 12.55 47.14
CA ALA A 466 72.82 12.69 45.90
C ALA A 466 72.69 11.37 45.12
N VAL A 467 73.77 10.57 45.07
CA VAL A 467 73.75 9.24 44.43
C VAL A 467 72.85 8.28 45.22
N ASP A 468 72.91 8.29 46.55
CA ASP A 468 72.08 7.45 47.41
C ASP A 468 70.59 7.82 47.28
N ALA A 469 70.26 9.11 47.18
CA ALA A 469 68.90 9.58 46.91
C ALA A 469 68.41 9.13 45.54
N ALA A 470 69.22 9.29 44.48
CA ALA A 470 68.89 8.84 43.13
C ALA A 470 68.69 7.32 43.06
N HIS A 471 69.51 6.55 43.80
CA HIS A 471 69.33 5.10 43.92
C HIS A 471 68.01 4.75 44.62
N ALA A 472 67.67 5.42 45.72
CA ALA A 472 66.41 5.20 46.43
C ALA A 472 65.18 5.53 45.56
N ASP A 473 65.23 6.62 44.79
CA ASP A 473 64.19 6.98 43.82
C ASP A 473 64.04 5.94 42.71
N ALA A 474 65.16 5.43 42.17
CA ALA A 474 65.13 4.39 41.15
C ALA A 474 64.58 3.05 41.69
N VAL A 475 64.89 2.69 42.95
CA VAL A 475 64.32 1.51 43.61
C VAL A 475 62.81 1.66 43.79
N ARG A 476 62.32 2.82 44.25
CA ARG A 476 60.87 3.09 44.33
C ARG A 476 60.20 2.99 42.96
N SER A 477 60.77 3.66 41.95
CA SER A 477 60.25 3.65 40.58
C SER A 477 60.17 2.24 39.99
N ARG A 478 61.16 1.38 40.31
CA ARG A 478 61.13 -0.03 39.91
C ARG A 478 60.00 -0.80 40.60
N ALA A 479 59.81 -0.61 41.90
CA ALA A 479 58.76 -1.28 42.67
C ALA A 479 57.36 -0.86 42.16
N ASP A 480 57.17 0.43 41.87
CA ASP A 480 55.92 0.95 41.29
C ASP A 480 55.66 0.35 39.90
N ALA A 481 56.70 0.25 39.05
CA ALA A 481 56.60 -0.39 37.75
C ALA A 481 56.25 -1.89 37.86
N GLU A 482 56.85 -2.62 38.80
CA GLU A 482 56.54 -4.04 39.05
C GLU A 482 55.08 -4.23 39.53
N ALA A 483 54.60 -3.37 40.43
CA ALA A 483 53.20 -3.39 40.87
C ALA A 483 52.23 -3.10 39.71
N ARG A 484 52.56 -2.15 38.82
CA ARG A 484 51.76 -1.86 37.62
C ARG A 484 51.72 -3.02 36.64
N ILE A 485 52.84 -3.72 36.43
CA ILE A 485 52.91 -4.94 35.60
C ILE A 485 51.98 -6.01 36.17
N GLU A 486 52.01 -6.25 37.48
CA GLU A 486 51.17 -7.26 38.12
C GLU A 486 49.68 -6.95 37.95
N ILE A 487 49.27 -5.71 38.21
CA ILE A 487 47.89 -5.25 38.02
C ILE A 487 47.48 -5.38 36.54
N ALA A 488 48.30 -4.86 35.61
CA ALA A 488 48.01 -4.92 34.19
C ALA A 488 47.89 -6.37 33.68
N THR A 489 48.76 -7.28 34.13
CA THR A 489 48.73 -8.70 33.76
C THR A 489 47.47 -9.38 34.29
N LYS A 490 47.06 -9.09 35.53
CA LYS A 490 45.83 -9.63 36.12
C LYS A 490 44.58 -9.10 35.39
N CYS A 491 44.56 -7.81 35.07
CA CYS A 491 43.49 -7.18 34.32
C CYS A 491 43.41 -7.70 32.88
N GLU A 492 44.54 -7.85 32.18
CA GLU A 492 44.61 -8.44 30.83
C GLU A 492 44.06 -9.87 30.83
N LYS A 493 44.51 -10.73 31.78
CA LYS A 493 43.99 -12.10 31.89
C LYS A 493 42.49 -12.14 32.11
N THR A 494 41.97 -11.25 32.97
CA THR A 494 40.53 -11.18 33.26
C THR A 494 39.75 -10.69 32.03
N ALA A 495 40.23 -9.64 31.36
CA ALA A 495 39.61 -9.10 30.15
C ALA A 495 39.66 -10.10 28.99
N SER A 496 40.78 -10.78 28.78
CA SER A 496 40.95 -11.81 27.76
C SER A 496 40.08 -13.04 28.03
N ALA A 497 39.96 -13.47 29.29
CA ALA A 497 39.04 -14.54 29.68
C ALA A 497 37.57 -14.13 29.42
N ALA A 498 37.19 -12.89 29.72
CA ALA A 498 35.86 -12.36 29.42
C ALA A 498 35.59 -12.26 27.92
N ALA A 499 36.57 -11.81 27.13
CA ALA A 499 36.47 -11.77 25.66
C ALA A 499 36.29 -13.17 25.08
N ALA A 500 37.14 -14.13 25.47
CA ALA A 500 37.02 -15.52 25.03
C ALA A 500 35.68 -16.15 25.44
N PHE A 501 35.21 -15.86 26.66
CA PHE A 501 33.91 -16.32 27.15
C PHE A 501 32.75 -15.77 26.29
N ASN A 502 32.75 -14.47 26.00
CA ASN A 502 31.74 -13.85 25.13
C ASN A 502 31.82 -14.37 23.69
N ALA A 503 33.02 -14.55 23.14
CA ALA A 503 33.25 -15.06 21.80
C ALA A 503 32.69 -16.49 21.63
N ARG A 504 32.91 -17.36 22.63
CA ARG A 504 32.33 -18.71 22.65
C ARG A 504 30.80 -18.66 22.62
N TRP A 505 30.19 -17.82 23.46
CA TRP A 505 28.73 -17.63 23.47
C TRP A 505 28.20 -17.05 22.16
N GLY A 506 28.93 -16.12 21.54
CA GLY A 506 28.59 -15.57 20.23
C GLY A 506 28.60 -16.64 19.14
N ARG A 507 29.61 -17.52 19.12
CA ARG A 507 29.67 -18.68 18.22
C ARG A 507 28.54 -19.67 18.49
N ALA A 508 28.26 -19.97 19.75
CA ALA A 508 27.17 -20.89 20.12
C ALA A 508 25.81 -20.36 19.66
N LEU A 509 25.52 -19.07 19.87
CA LEU A 509 24.28 -18.46 19.39
C LEU A 509 24.20 -18.39 17.86
N ALA A 510 25.31 -18.10 17.17
CA ALA A 510 25.34 -18.16 15.72
C ALA A 510 25.10 -19.58 15.20
N ALA A 511 25.62 -20.60 15.88
CA ALA A 511 25.36 -22.00 15.57
C ALA A 511 23.88 -22.37 15.75
N ILE A 512 23.24 -21.89 16.82
CA ILE A 512 21.80 -22.05 17.06
C ILE A 512 20.98 -21.38 15.95
N ALA A 513 21.28 -20.11 15.65
CA ALA A 513 20.55 -19.34 14.65
C ALA A 513 20.64 -19.93 13.23
N ASN A 514 21.81 -20.49 12.88
CA ASN A 514 22.08 -21.07 11.56
C ASN A 514 21.60 -22.52 11.42
N THR A 515 21.23 -23.19 12.50
CA THR A 515 20.82 -24.59 12.47
C THR A 515 19.34 -24.68 12.88
N PRO A 516 18.42 -24.75 11.91
CA PRO A 516 16.99 -24.87 12.19
C PRO A 516 16.73 -26.08 13.10
N ASN A 517 15.83 -25.91 14.08
CA ASN A 517 15.38 -26.97 14.98
C ASN A 517 16.42 -27.49 16.00
N VAL A 518 17.51 -26.77 16.26
CA VAL A 518 18.41 -27.09 17.39
C VAL A 518 17.68 -27.09 18.73
N ILE A 519 16.74 -26.15 18.91
CA ILE A 519 15.86 -26.10 20.06
C ILE A 519 14.57 -26.81 19.68
N THR A 520 14.35 -27.97 20.30
CA THR A 520 13.12 -28.75 20.16
C THR A 520 12.21 -28.47 21.34
N ILE A 521 10.93 -28.32 21.08
CA ILE A 521 9.91 -28.18 22.12
C ILE A 521 9.15 -29.49 22.15
N ASP A 522 9.15 -30.17 23.29
CA ASP A 522 8.43 -31.43 23.44
C ASP A 522 6.90 -31.21 23.52
N GLU A 523 6.13 -32.30 23.51
CA GLU A 523 4.66 -32.26 23.60
C GLU A 523 4.12 -31.57 24.88
N LYS A 524 4.99 -31.31 25.86
CA LYS A 524 4.66 -30.63 27.12
C LYS A 524 5.08 -29.16 27.12
N GLY A 525 5.63 -28.65 26.01
CA GLY A 525 6.12 -27.27 25.90
C GLY A 525 7.50 -27.05 26.52
N VAL A 526 8.23 -28.11 26.86
CA VAL A 526 9.57 -28.00 27.43
C VAL A 526 10.59 -27.91 26.31
N ALA A 527 11.35 -26.83 26.30
CA ALA A 527 12.43 -26.64 25.36
C ALA A 527 13.66 -27.42 25.77
N SER A 528 14.18 -28.22 24.84
CA SER A 528 15.43 -28.95 25.00
C SER A 528 16.26 -28.85 23.73
N PHE A 529 17.58 -28.79 23.90
CA PHE A 529 18.49 -28.89 22.76
C PHE A 529 18.48 -30.33 22.26
N ASP A 530 18.28 -30.51 20.95
CA ASP A 530 18.37 -31.84 20.36
C ASP A 530 19.78 -32.40 20.59
N ALA A 531 19.87 -33.52 21.30
CA ALA A 531 21.14 -34.11 21.69
C ALA A 531 21.97 -34.62 20.50
N GLN A 532 21.35 -34.99 19.38
CA GLN A 532 22.04 -35.38 18.17
C GLN A 532 22.60 -34.17 17.42
N ILE A 533 21.83 -33.07 17.35
CA ILE A 533 22.30 -31.83 16.69
C ILE A 533 23.35 -31.13 17.56
N ALA A 534 23.19 -31.11 18.89
CA ALA A 534 24.22 -30.59 19.78
C ALA A 534 25.56 -31.34 19.62
N LYS A 535 25.50 -32.65 19.32
CA LYS A 535 26.70 -33.47 19.06
C LYS A 535 27.36 -33.15 17.71
N THR A 536 26.61 -32.70 16.71
CA THR A 536 27.17 -32.26 15.42
C THR A 536 27.77 -30.86 15.47
N LEU A 537 27.31 -30.00 16.39
CA LEU A 537 27.85 -28.65 16.62
C LEU A 537 29.18 -28.64 17.42
N GLY A 538 29.61 -29.80 17.93
CA GLY A 538 30.92 -30.01 18.54
C GLY A 538 30.97 -29.86 20.07
N GLU A 539 32.09 -30.28 20.65
CA GLU A 539 32.30 -30.33 22.11
C GLU A 539 32.33 -28.92 22.74
N GLU A 540 32.91 -27.94 22.05
CA GLU A 540 32.94 -26.52 22.50
C GLU A 540 31.54 -25.92 22.65
N PHE A 541 30.60 -26.30 21.78
CA PHE A 541 29.21 -25.87 21.87
C PHE A 541 28.53 -26.47 23.11
N ALA A 542 28.68 -27.79 23.32
CA ALA A 542 28.12 -28.49 24.47
C ALA A 542 28.63 -27.92 25.80
N GLU A 543 29.94 -27.67 25.91
CA GLU A 543 30.54 -27.03 27.08
C GLU A 543 30.02 -25.60 27.29
N THR A 544 29.85 -24.84 26.20
CA THR A 544 29.35 -23.47 26.27
C THR A 544 27.92 -23.42 26.78
N ILE A 545 27.02 -24.26 26.23
CA ILE A 545 25.62 -24.34 26.65
C ILE A 545 25.47 -24.90 28.08
N ALA A 546 26.37 -25.76 28.54
CA ALA A 546 26.41 -26.23 29.93
C ALA A 546 26.87 -25.14 30.92
N SER A 547 27.52 -24.08 30.43
CA SER A 547 27.94 -22.94 31.25
C SER A 547 26.79 -21.95 31.47
N ARG A 548 26.87 -21.12 32.52
CA ARG A 548 25.86 -20.07 32.76
C ARG A 548 26.00 -18.96 31.70
N PRO A 549 24.95 -18.63 30.93
CA PRO A 549 25.06 -17.61 29.90
C PRO A 549 25.31 -16.21 30.48
N PRO A 550 26.09 -15.35 29.79
CA PRO A 550 26.08 -13.93 30.09
C PRO A 550 24.70 -13.36 29.79
N LYS A 551 24.29 -12.31 30.50
CA LYS A 551 22.94 -11.73 30.41
C LYS A 551 22.46 -11.46 28.97
N TRP A 552 23.36 -10.99 28.10
CA TRP A 552 23.02 -10.72 26.69
C TRP A 552 22.75 -12.01 25.90
N ALA A 553 23.45 -13.10 26.22
CA ALA A 553 23.26 -14.39 25.57
C ALA A 553 22.00 -15.08 26.10
N ASP A 554 21.69 -14.91 27.39
CA ASP A 554 20.45 -15.37 28.01
C ASP A 554 19.20 -14.71 27.37
N GLU A 555 19.26 -13.39 27.16
CA GLU A 555 18.24 -12.67 26.39
C GLU A 555 18.12 -13.20 24.95
N ALA A 556 19.25 -13.44 24.27
CA ALA A 556 19.25 -13.96 22.90
C ALA A 556 18.70 -15.39 22.80
N LEU A 557 19.06 -16.27 23.76
CA LEU A 557 18.50 -17.62 23.88
C LEU A 557 17.00 -17.60 24.12
N THR A 558 16.52 -16.70 24.98
CA THR A 558 15.08 -16.52 25.24
C THR A 558 14.34 -16.13 23.97
N ARG A 559 14.91 -15.23 23.16
CA ARG A 559 14.33 -14.84 21.86
C ARG A 559 14.34 -15.98 20.85
N GLU A 560 15.44 -16.73 20.75
CA GLU A 560 15.49 -17.92 19.90
C GLU A 560 14.46 -18.97 20.31
N LEU A 561 14.23 -19.11 21.62
CA LEU A 561 13.19 -19.97 22.13
C LEU A 561 11.79 -19.51 21.71
N GLU A 562 11.48 -18.22 21.84
CA GLU A 562 10.21 -17.64 21.38
C GLU A 562 10.00 -17.84 19.87
N ILE A 563 11.06 -17.69 19.06
CA ILE A 563 11.04 -17.96 17.61
C ILE A 563 10.76 -19.44 17.35
N ALA A 564 11.45 -20.33 18.06
CA ALA A 564 11.26 -21.78 17.94
C ALA A 564 9.83 -22.19 18.32
N GLU A 565 9.26 -21.60 19.37
CA GLU A 565 7.88 -21.82 19.79
C GLU A 565 6.87 -21.34 18.73
N GLN A 566 7.07 -20.15 18.17
CA GLN A 566 6.22 -19.65 17.09
C GLN A 566 6.31 -20.54 15.83
N ARG A 567 7.51 -21.01 15.48
CA ARG A 567 7.72 -21.96 14.37
C ARG A 567 7.03 -23.29 14.64
N HIS A 568 7.13 -23.81 15.87
CA HIS A 568 6.46 -25.04 16.28
C HIS A 568 4.92 -24.89 16.16
N VAL A 569 4.36 -23.80 16.68
CA VAL A 569 2.91 -23.51 16.59
C VAL A 569 2.45 -23.39 15.13
N LEU A 570 3.25 -22.77 14.26
CA LEU A 570 2.96 -22.70 12.82
C LEU A 570 3.03 -24.09 12.17
N ALA A 571 4.04 -24.88 12.49
CA ALA A 571 4.20 -26.24 11.96
C ALA A 571 3.05 -27.17 12.42
N GLU A 572 2.62 -27.09 13.67
CA GLU A 572 1.44 -27.82 14.16
C GLU A 572 0.16 -27.39 13.44
N ARG A 573 -0.04 -26.08 13.23
CA ARG A 573 -1.17 -25.57 12.46
C ARG A 573 -1.17 -26.07 11.02
N ASP A 574 -0.01 -26.06 10.36
CA ASP A 574 0.14 -26.60 9.01
C ASP A 574 -0.12 -28.12 8.98
N ARG A 575 0.31 -28.85 10.01
CA ARG A 575 0.05 -30.30 10.14
C ARG A 575 -1.43 -30.60 10.34
N LEU A 576 -2.11 -29.85 11.21
CA LEU A 576 -3.57 -29.95 11.42
C LEU A 576 -4.35 -29.58 10.16
N ALA A 577 -3.93 -28.52 9.46
CA ALA A 577 -4.53 -28.12 8.19
C ALA A 577 -4.35 -29.23 7.13
N LEU A 578 -3.16 -29.83 7.04
CA LEU A 578 -2.91 -30.95 6.12
C LEU A 578 -3.78 -32.16 6.47
N MET A 579 -3.92 -32.50 7.76
CA MET A 579 -4.82 -33.58 8.20
C MET A 579 -6.28 -33.30 7.84
N GLN A 580 -6.77 -32.07 8.03
CA GLN A 580 -8.13 -31.69 7.65
C GLN A 580 -8.34 -31.77 6.12
N VAL A 581 -7.36 -31.33 5.34
CA VAL A 581 -7.37 -31.44 3.88
C VAL A 581 -7.40 -32.91 3.44
N GLN A 582 -6.62 -33.79 4.08
CA GLN A 582 -6.63 -35.23 3.82
C GLN A 582 -7.95 -35.89 4.23
N GLN A 583 -8.54 -35.52 5.38
CA GLN A 583 -9.85 -36.00 5.81
C GLN A 583 -10.95 -35.58 4.83
N LEU A 584 -10.92 -34.33 4.35
CA LEU A 584 -11.86 -33.83 3.36
C LEU A 584 -11.72 -34.57 2.02
N ALA A 585 -10.49 -34.84 1.57
CA ALA A 585 -10.22 -35.64 0.38
C ALA A 585 -10.81 -37.06 0.51
N ALA A 586 -10.61 -37.71 1.66
CA ALA A 586 -11.15 -39.06 1.92
C ALA A 586 -12.69 -39.08 1.99
N LEU A 587 -13.32 -38.03 2.52
CA LEU A 587 -14.79 -37.89 2.50
C LEU A 587 -15.33 -37.71 1.08
N LEU A 588 -14.66 -36.91 0.24
CA LEU A 588 -15.04 -36.70 -1.17
C LEU A 588 -14.84 -37.95 -2.03
N GLU A 589 -13.89 -38.80 -1.67
CA GLU A 589 -13.68 -40.11 -2.30
C GLU A 589 -14.82 -41.07 -1.93
N LYS A 590 -15.14 -41.19 -0.63
CA LYS A 590 -16.25 -42.03 -0.14
C LYS A 590 -17.62 -41.59 -0.65
N ALA A 591 -17.86 -40.29 -0.79
CA ALA A 591 -19.14 -39.78 -1.27
C ALA A 591 -19.35 -40.01 -2.77
N GLY A 592 -18.28 -40.15 -3.57
CA GLY A 592 -18.32 -40.11 -5.04
C GLY A 592 -19.30 -41.10 -5.69
N SER A 593 -19.56 -42.26 -5.08
CA SER A 593 -20.50 -43.27 -5.58
C SER A 593 -21.98 -42.93 -5.33
N VAL A 594 -22.26 -41.99 -4.43
CA VAL A 594 -23.62 -41.62 -3.97
C VAL A 594 -24.04 -40.24 -4.51
N LEU A 595 -23.09 -39.48 -5.05
CA LEU A 595 -23.35 -38.13 -5.56
C LEU A 595 -24.02 -38.17 -6.95
N THR A 596 -25.02 -37.31 -7.11
CA THR A 596 -25.69 -37.07 -8.41
C THR A 596 -24.72 -36.39 -9.40
N PRO A 597 -24.97 -36.47 -10.74
CA PRO A 597 -24.07 -35.86 -11.73
C PRO A 597 -23.74 -34.36 -11.49
N PRO A 598 -24.69 -33.50 -11.05
CA PRO A 598 -24.36 -32.11 -10.70
C PRO A 598 -23.48 -32.00 -9.44
N GLN A 599 -23.66 -32.89 -8.47
CA GLN A 599 -22.85 -32.91 -7.25
C GLN A 599 -21.44 -33.45 -7.51
N GLN A 600 -21.25 -34.29 -8.51
CA GLN A 600 -19.94 -34.77 -8.94
C GLN A 600 -19.07 -33.62 -9.50
N LEU A 601 -19.65 -32.71 -10.29
CA LEU A 601 -18.96 -31.50 -10.77
C LEU A 601 -18.44 -30.63 -9.62
N VAL A 602 -19.29 -30.37 -8.62
CA VAL A 602 -18.88 -29.62 -7.42
C VAL A 602 -17.80 -30.36 -6.63
N ALA A 603 -17.91 -31.70 -6.51
CA ALA A 603 -16.91 -32.50 -5.84
C ALA A 603 -15.55 -32.48 -6.56
N GLU A 604 -15.51 -32.41 -7.89
CA GLU A 604 -14.26 -32.25 -8.65
C GLU A 604 -13.61 -30.88 -8.44
N GLU A 605 -14.38 -29.79 -8.42
CA GLU A 605 -13.86 -28.46 -8.09
C GLU A 605 -13.26 -28.43 -6.67
N VAL A 606 -13.95 -29.03 -5.70
CA VAL A 606 -13.44 -29.12 -4.32
C VAL A 606 -12.19 -30.00 -4.27
N ARG A 607 -12.13 -31.14 -4.97
CA ARG A 607 -10.91 -31.98 -5.06
C ARG A 607 -9.73 -31.20 -5.65
N TYR A 608 -9.95 -30.42 -6.69
CA TYR A 608 -8.90 -29.59 -7.30
C TYR A 608 -8.39 -28.53 -6.31
N ALA A 609 -9.28 -27.85 -5.59
CA ALA A 609 -8.91 -26.89 -4.55
C ALA A 609 -8.15 -27.55 -3.37
N VAL A 610 -8.62 -28.71 -2.92
CA VAL A 610 -7.99 -29.53 -1.86
C VAL A 610 -6.59 -29.96 -2.29
N GLY A 611 -6.42 -30.46 -3.52
CA GLY A 611 -5.12 -30.85 -4.06
C GLY A 611 -4.14 -29.68 -4.17
N LYS A 612 -4.61 -28.51 -4.62
CA LYS A 612 -3.79 -27.29 -4.67
C LYS A 612 -3.35 -26.83 -3.28
N THR A 613 -4.24 -26.92 -2.29
CA THR A 613 -3.96 -26.52 -0.90
C THR A 613 -2.99 -27.50 -0.23
N ALA A 614 -3.17 -28.81 -0.45
CA ALA A 614 -2.23 -29.83 0.01
C ALA A 614 -0.82 -29.62 -0.56
N ALA A 615 -0.72 -29.35 -1.87
CA ALA A 615 0.57 -29.08 -2.52
C ALA A 615 1.25 -27.80 -1.97
N ALA A 616 0.46 -26.76 -1.67
CA ALA A 616 0.98 -25.54 -1.05
C ALA A 616 1.50 -25.77 0.38
N LEU A 617 0.75 -26.52 1.20
CA LEU A 617 1.14 -26.89 2.57
C LEU A 617 2.38 -27.80 2.59
N SER A 618 2.46 -28.80 1.69
CA SER A 618 3.66 -29.63 1.54
C SER A 618 4.88 -28.83 1.07
N ASN A 619 4.72 -27.90 0.13
CA ASN A 619 5.81 -27.03 -0.29
C ASN A 619 6.30 -26.09 0.83
N ARG A 620 5.42 -25.66 1.75
CA ARG A 620 5.83 -24.91 2.95
C ARG A 620 6.60 -25.76 3.94
N GLN A 621 6.12 -26.97 4.23
CA GLN A 621 6.85 -27.92 5.09
C GLN A 621 8.24 -28.24 4.52
N GLY A 622 8.35 -28.39 3.20
CA GLY A 622 9.63 -28.63 2.52
C GLY A 622 10.56 -27.41 2.40
N ARG A 623 10.10 -26.19 2.71
CA ARG A 623 10.95 -24.98 2.80
C ARG A 623 11.32 -24.61 4.24
N GLY A 624 10.63 -25.18 5.23
CA GLY A 624 10.87 -24.96 6.66
C GLY A 624 11.72 -26.03 7.33
N MET A 625 11.91 -27.19 6.70
CA MET A 625 13.05 -28.09 6.93
C MET A 625 14.23 -27.62 6.10
#